data_AF-A0A0G3H2V1-F1
#
_entry.id   AF-A0A0G3H2V1-F1
#
_cell.length_a   1.000
_cell.length_b   1.000
_cell.length_c   1.000
_cell.angle_alpha   90.00
_cell.angle_beta   90.00
_cell.angle_gamma   90.00
#
_symmetry.space_group_name_H-M   'P 1'
#
loop_
_entity.id
_entity.type
_entity.pdbx_description
1 polymer ?
#
loop_
_entity_poly.entity_id
_entity_poly.type
_entity_poly.pdbx_seq_one_letter_code
_entity_poly.pdbx_strand_id
1 'polypeptide(L)'
;MSDMEPAKEPQWDFSRSVELLVPAALPYSLDDEEYLGFLKSHFSYVAQLCLPPSVRNGDETLRWKDIAEELGNDFTLGVSFWSAIGVDDEQSIETLTDRFSEPYYGMLDLAQWWPLRQVFGLPEAGICYADYLMYGNDGAGPIPREESLVRISERGFRYFSGRCVGETSEEIFFPDSGATACWVTGEWFVAVDVDLSRGTICFNSPEYLEKLVEDGSLEFYLLQSPSL
;
A
#
# COMPACT_ATOMS: atom_id res chain seq x y z
N MET A 1 -16.54 26.95 -2.09
CA MET A 1 -15.84 25.86 -2.77
C MET A 1 -14.56 25.68 -1.99
N SER A 2 -14.41 24.53 -1.34
CA SER A 2 -13.16 24.21 -0.62
C SER A 2 -12.08 24.04 -1.69
N ASP A 3 -11.02 24.84 -1.63
CA ASP A 3 -9.82 24.64 -2.43
C ASP A 3 -9.16 23.35 -1.92
N MET A 4 -9.57 22.20 -2.47
CA MET A 4 -8.82 20.97 -2.21
C MET A 4 -7.47 21.12 -2.91
N GLU A 5 -6.38 21.01 -2.14
CA GLU A 5 -5.04 20.91 -2.72
C GLU A 5 -5.04 19.78 -3.77
N PRO A 6 -4.39 19.98 -4.92
CA PRO A 6 -4.24 18.91 -5.91
C PRO A 6 -3.48 17.75 -5.26
N ALA A 7 -3.90 16.52 -5.58
CA ALA A 7 -3.18 15.32 -5.16
C ALA A 7 -1.74 15.37 -5.67
N LYS A 8 -0.77 15.00 -4.83
CA LYS A 8 0.65 15.04 -5.16
C LYS A 8 1.32 13.71 -4.86
N GLU A 9 2.28 13.35 -5.70
CA GLU A 9 3.08 12.13 -5.58
C GLU A 9 4.39 12.40 -4.81
N PRO A 10 4.90 11.43 -4.04
CA PRO A 10 6.18 11.54 -3.37
C PRO A 10 7.33 11.44 -4.40
N GLN A 11 8.32 12.32 -4.29
CA GLN A 11 9.52 12.27 -5.11
C GLN A 11 10.64 11.51 -4.39
N TRP A 12 11.26 10.56 -5.09
CA TRP A 12 12.28 9.68 -4.52
C TRP A 12 13.68 9.93 -5.07
N ASP A 13 14.68 9.98 -4.19
CA ASP A 13 16.11 9.88 -4.53
C ASP A 13 16.62 8.47 -4.23
N PHE A 14 16.79 7.67 -5.28
CA PHE A 14 17.33 6.31 -5.23
C PHE A 14 18.86 6.24 -5.38
N SER A 15 19.56 7.37 -5.50
CA SER A 15 21.00 7.40 -5.78
C SER A 15 21.86 6.93 -4.59
N ARG A 16 21.28 6.84 -3.39
CA ARG A 16 21.95 6.44 -2.15
C ARG A 16 21.14 5.39 -1.42
N SER A 17 21.84 4.50 -0.70
CA SER A 17 21.18 3.54 0.18
C SER A 17 20.48 4.27 1.33
N VAL A 18 19.23 3.88 1.58
CA VAL A 18 18.58 4.09 2.88
C VAL A 18 18.70 2.82 3.71
N GLU A 19 18.71 2.98 5.02
CA GLU A 19 18.58 1.84 5.93
C GLU A 19 17.15 1.35 5.88
N LEU A 20 16.96 0.05 5.71
CA LEU A 20 15.62 -0.53 5.65
C LEU A 20 15.06 -0.66 7.06
N LEU A 21 13.86 -0.12 7.29
CA LEU A 21 13.21 -0.20 8.59
C LEU A 21 12.86 -1.64 8.96
N VAL A 22 12.30 -2.36 8.01
CA VAL A 22 12.10 -3.80 8.07
C VAL A 22 13.11 -4.41 7.11
N PRO A 23 13.93 -5.41 7.54
CA PRO A 23 14.81 -6.11 6.62
C PRO A 23 14.06 -6.53 5.36
N ALA A 24 14.70 -6.46 4.19
CA ALA A 24 14.10 -6.92 2.93
C ALA A 24 13.96 -8.46 2.92
N ALA A 25 13.15 -9.02 3.80
CA ALA A 25 12.45 -10.27 3.62
C ALA A 25 11.13 -9.95 2.91
N LEU A 26 11.24 -9.38 1.70
CA LEU A 26 10.07 -9.20 0.87
C LEU A 26 9.56 -10.58 0.47
N PRO A 27 8.24 -10.78 0.44
CA PRO A 27 7.21 -9.74 0.40
C PRO A 27 6.48 -9.62 1.75
N TYR A 28 6.42 -8.39 2.30
CA TYR A 28 5.72 -8.09 3.55
C TYR A 28 4.39 -8.82 3.61
N SER A 29 4.25 -9.74 4.56
CA SER A 29 3.09 -10.63 4.60
C SER A 29 2.68 -10.81 6.03
N LEU A 30 1.40 -10.56 6.32
CA LEU A 30 0.84 -10.86 7.63
C LEU A 30 0.86 -12.37 7.96
N ASP A 31 1.23 -13.25 7.02
CA ASP A 31 1.45 -14.67 7.29
C ASP A 31 2.90 -14.98 7.75
N ASP A 32 3.82 -14.02 7.64
CA ASP A 32 5.21 -14.15 8.07
C ASP A 32 5.35 -13.79 9.56
N GLU A 33 5.72 -14.79 10.38
CA GLU A 33 5.83 -14.63 11.83
C GLU A 33 6.92 -13.64 12.26
N GLU A 34 8.02 -13.54 11.51
CA GLU A 34 9.12 -12.62 11.81
C GLU A 34 8.70 -11.18 11.53
N TYR A 35 8.07 -10.95 10.37
CA TYR A 35 7.47 -9.67 10.02
C TYR A 35 6.42 -9.24 11.03
N LEU A 36 5.44 -10.11 11.33
CA LEU A 36 4.44 -9.83 12.36
C LEU A 36 5.07 -9.55 13.72
N GLY A 37 6.09 -10.34 14.12
CA GLY A 37 6.82 -10.14 15.37
C GLY A 37 7.52 -8.78 15.43
N PHE A 38 8.12 -8.35 14.31
CA PHE A 38 8.69 -7.01 14.17
C PHE A 38 7.62 -5.93 14.35
N LEU A 39 6.50 -6.01 13.61
CA LEU A 39 5.44 -5.01 13.68
C LEU A 39 4.93 -4.85 15.12
N LYS A 40 4.65 -5.96 15.80
CA LYS A 40 4.14 -6.00 17.18
C LYS A 40 5.09 -5.42 18.21
N SER A 41 6.41 -5.49 17.97
CA SER A 41 7.43 -5.01 18.91
C SER A 41 7.84 -3.56 18.69
N HIS A 42 7.58 -3.00 17.51
CA HIS A 42 8.00 -1.65 17.13
C HIS A 42 6.85 -0.65 16.97
N PHE A 43 5.60 -1.15 16.83
CA PHE A 43 4.43 -0.32 16.64
C PHE A 43 3.31 -0.62 17.65
N SER A 44 2.65 0.46 18.10
CA SER A 44 1.55 0.38 19.07
C SER A 44 0.21 0.01 18.40
N TYR A 45 0.02 0.45 17.16
CA TYR A 45 -1.18 0.23 16.37
C TYR A 45 -0.82 -0.43 15.03
N VAL A 46 -1.68 -1.36 14.59
CA VAL A 46 -1.58 -2.01 13.29
C VAL A 46 -2.97 -2.04 12.66
N ALA A 47 -3.08 -1.62 11.39
CA ALA A 47 -4.30 -1.66 10.60
C ALA A 47 -4.06 -2.33 9.25
N GLN A 48 -5.09 -3.02 8.74
CA GLN A 48 -5.19 -3.44 7.35
C GLN A 48 -5.83 -2.32 6.54
N LEU A 49 -5.17 -1.90 5.46
CA LEU A 49 -5.72 -1.05 4.41
C LEU A 49 -6.30 -1.95 3.30
N CYS A 50 -7.59 -1.83 3.01
CA CYS A 50 -8.24 -2.52 1.90
C CYS A 50 -8.06 -1.68 0.64
N LEU A 51 -7.27 -2.16 -0.33
CA LEU A 51 -7.08 -1.43 -1.58
C LEU A 51 -8.34 -1.56 -2.45
N PRO A 52 -8.77 -0.50 -3.14
CA PRO A 52 -10.06 -0.50 -3.81
C PRO A 52 -10.08 -1.47 -4.99
N PRO A 53 -11.13 -2.30 -5.15
CA PRO A 53 -11.33 -3.10 -6.36
C PRO A 53 -11.53 -2.21 -7.59
N SER A 54 -11.08 -2.66 -8.77
CA SER A 54 -11.28 -1.89 -10.00
C SER A 54 -12.62 -2.24 -10.64
N VAL A 55 -13.49 -1.24 -10.79
CA VAL A 55 -14.80 -1.41 -11.44
C VAL A 55 -14.68 -1.28 -12.94
N ARG A 56 -15.27 -2.19 -13.71
CA ARG A 56 -15.14 -2.17 -15.19
C ARG A 56 -15.89 -1.01 -15.86
N ASN A 57 -16.95 -0.47 -15.26
CA ASN A 57 -17.89 0.47 -15.90
C ASN A 57 -18.42 1.59 -14.97
N GLY A 58 -17.62 2.15 -14.08
CA GLY A 58 -18.07 3.27 -13.25
C GLY A 58 -16.97 3.89 -12.39
N ASP A 59 -17.25 5.09 -11.87
CA ASP A 59 -16.40 5.83 -10.93
C ASP A 59 -16.71 5.46 -9.47
N GLU A 60 -17.32 4.30 -9.23
CA GLU A 60 -17.71 3.87 -7.88
C GLU A 60 -16.54 3.19 -7.18
N THR A 61 -16.22 3.67 -5.97
CA THR A 61 -15.28 2.99 -5.08
C THR A 61 -16.03 1.90 -4.32
N LEU A 62 -15.75 0.63 -4.65
CA LEU A 62 -16.30 -0.50 -3.92
C LEU A 62 -15.50 -0.75 -2.63
N ARG A 63 -16.21 -1.06 -1.56
CA ARG A 63 -15.62 -1.49 -0.29
C ARG A 63 -15.69 -3.00 -0.16
N TRP A 64 -14.62 -3.61 0.34
CA TRP A 64 -14.54 -5.08 0.47
C TRP A 64 -15.66 -5.63 1.33
N LYS A 65 -15.92 -4.96 2.45
CA LYS A 65 -16.98 -5.39 3.38
C LYS A 65 -18.37 -5.28 2.78
N ASP A 66 -18.62 -4.25 1.98
CA ASP A 66 -19.90 -4.06 1.30
C ASP A 66 -20.11 -5.17 0.25
N ILE A 67 -19.05 -5.56 -0.46
CA ILE A 67 -19.08 -6.70 -1.39
C ILE A 67 -19.40 -8.00 -0.64
N ALA A 68 -18.74 -8.26 0.50
CA ALA A 68 -19.00 -9.45 1.31
C ALA A 68 -20.48 -9.52 1.77
N GLU A 69 -21.02 -8.39 2.22
CA GLU A 69 -22.41 -8.25 2.66
C GLU A 69 -23.40 -8.50 1.49
N GLU A 70 -23.14 -7.94 0.31
CA GLU A 70 -23.95 -8.19 -0.90
C GLU A 70 -24.01 -9.67 -1.28
N LEU A 71 -22.92 -10.40 -1.07
CA LEU A 71 -22.82 -11.84 -1.34
C LEU A 71 -23.44 -12.71 -0.23
N GLY A 72 -23.78 -12.11 0.92
CA GLY A 72 -24.27 -12.84 2.09
C GLY A 72 -23.16 -13.62 2.82
N ASN A 73 -21.91 -13.16 2.69
CA ASN A 73 -20.73 -13.78 3.27
C ASN A 73 -20.23 -13.01 4.52
N ASP A 74 -19.48 -13.69 5.38
CA ASP A 74 -18.78 -13.06 6.49
C ASP A 74 -17.48 -12.41 6.01
N PHE A 75 -17.25 -11.15 6.40
CA PHE A 75 -16.03 -10.42 6.08
C PHE A 75 -14.86 -10.82 7.00
N THR A 76 -13.72 -11.19 6.43
CA THR A 76 -12.53 -11.66 7.16
C THR A 76 -11.35 -10.70 7.01
N LEU A 77 -10.78 -10.29 8.14
CA LEU A 77 -9.57 -9.45 8.20
C LEU A 77 -8.30 -10.29 8.14
N GLY A 78 -7.21 -9.69 7.68
CA GLY A 78 -5.91 -10.35 7.70
C GLY A 78 -5.78 -11.44 6.62
N VAL A 79 -6.62 -11.44 5.58
CA VAL A 79 -6.49 -12.32 4.40
C VAL A 79 -6.57 -11.52 3.08
N SER A 80 -6.25 -12.16 1.95
CA SER A 80 -6.35 -11.59 0.60
C SER A 80 -7.80 -11.28 0.21
N PHE A 81 -8.00 -10.44 -0.81
CA PHE A 81 -9.33 -9.94 -1.21
C PHE A 81 -10.42 -11.01 -1.34
N TRP A 82 -10.24 -12.04 -2.16
CA TRP A 82 -11.27 -13.07 -2.39
C TRP A 82 -11.63 -13.81 -1.10
N SER A 83 -10.63 -14.20 -0.32
CA SER A 83 -10.83 -14.81 0.99
C SER A 83 -11.48 -13.86 1.99
N ALA A 84 -11.19 -12.56 1.91
CA ALA A 84 -11.76 -11.55 2.79
C ALA A 84 -13.27 -11.42 2.57
N ILE A 85 -13.73 -11.58 1.33
CA ILE A 85 -15.16 -11.51 0.96
C ILE A 85 -15.85 -12.89 0.93
N GLY A 86 -15.18 -13.95 1.37
CA GLY A 86 -15.73 -15.31 1.46
C GLY A 86 -15.98 -15.98 0.11
N VAL A 87 -15.15 -15.69 -0.90
CA VAL A 87 -15.22 -16.31 -2.23
C VAL A 87 -14.00 -17.19 -2.44
N ASP A 88 -14.21 -18.50 -2.41
CA ASP A 88 -13.12 -19.48 -2.39
C ASP A 88 -13.08 -20.37 -3.66
N ASP A 89 -14.09 -20.26 -4.53
CA ASP A 89 -14.24 -21.09 -5.71
C ASP A 89 -14.09 -20.28 -7.02
N GLU A 90 -13.41 -20.89 -8.00
CA GLU A 90 -13.06 -20.26 -9.28
C GLU A 90 -14.30 -19.84 -10.08
N GLN A 91 -15.40 -20.59 -9.99
CA GLN A 91 -16.63 -20.28 -10.72
C GLN A 91 -17.29 -18.99 -10.22
N SER A 92 -17.31 -18.78 -8.91
CA SER A 92 -17.78 -17.54 -8.30
C SER A 92 -16.88 -16.36 -8.66
N ILE A 93 -15.55 -16.56 -8.64
CA ILE A 93 -14.59 -15.54 -9.07
C ILE A 93 -14.84 -15.13 -10.52
N GLU A 94 -14.93 -16.09 -11.45
CA GLU A 94 -15.22 -15.82 -12.87
C GLU A 94 -16.51 -15.00 -13.03
N THR A 95 -17.57 -15.37 -12.30
CA THR A 95 -18.85 -14.66 -12.32
C THR A 95 -18.72 -13.22 -11.84
N LEU A 96 -17.90 -12.98 -10.81
CA LEU A 96 -17.69 -11.64 -10.24
C LEU A 96 -16.74 -10.79 -11.09
N THR A 97 -15.82 -11.40 -11.83
CA THR A 97 -14.85 -10.69 -12.68
C THR A 97 -15.50 -9.84 -13.78
N ASP A 98 -16.77 -10.12 -14.13
CA ASP A 98 -17.55 -9.29 -15.05
C ASP A 98 -18.02 -7.96 -14.42
N ARG A 99 -18.09 -7.85 -13.09
CA ARG A 99 -18.48 -6.65 -12.34
C ARG A 99 -17.27 -5.80 -11.96
N PHE A 100 -16.26 -6.43 -11.36
CA PHE A 100 -15.04 -5.79 -10.86
C PHE A 100 -13.87 -6.77 -10.91
N SER A 101 -12.64 -6.26 -10.89
CA SER A 101 -11.44 -7.07 -10.65
C SER A 101 -10.96 -6.91 -9.22
N GLU A 102 -10.29 -7.94 -8.69
CA GLU A 102 -9.60 -7.82 -7.41
C GLU A 102 -8.58 -6.67 -7.46
N PRO A 103 -8.30 -6.04 -6.30
CA PRO A 103 -7.23 -5.06 -6.21
C PRO A 103 -5.89 -5.75 -6.53
N TYR A 104 -5.09 -5.12 -7.40
CA TYR A 104 -3.77 -5.60 -7.76
C TYR A 104 -2.81 -4.42 -7.85
N TYR A 105 -2.26 -4.05 -6.71
CA TYR A 105 -1.39 -2.91 -6.56
C TYR A 105 -0.01 -3.40 -6.14
N GLY A 106 1.00 -3.23 -7.00
CA GLY A 106 2.39 -3.48 -6.62
C GLY A 106 2.95 -2.46 -5.63
N MET A 107 2.27 -1.31 -5.54
CA MET A 107 2.71 -0.09 -4.90
C MET A 107 1.50 0.76 -4.52
N LEU A 108 1.63 1.64 -3.54
CA LEU A 108 0.59 2.60 -3.16
C LEU A 108 0.42 3.65 -4.28
N ASP A 109 -0.68 3.60 -5.02
CA ASP A 109 -0.96 4.58 -6.07
C ASP A 109 -1.26 5.97 -5.50
N LEU A 110 -1.47 6.97 -6.36
CA LEU A 110 -1.83 8.32 -5.93
C LEU A 110 -3.17 8.38 -5.18
N ALA A 111 -4.15 7.54 -5.55
CA ALA A 111 -5.47 7.49 -4.94
C ALA A 111 -5.44 6.96 -3.49
N GLN A 112 -4.54 6.03 -3.16
CA GLN A 112 -4.32 5.61 -1.77
C GLN A 112 -3.30 6.48 -1.04
N TRP A 113 -2.27 6.96 -1.75
CA TRP A 113 -1.23 7.80 -1.16
C TRP A 113 -1.79 9.13 -0.66
N TRP A 114 -2.65 9.79 -1.44
CA TRP A 114 -3.11 11.14 -1.10
C TRP A 114 -3.83 11.22 0.26
N PRO A 115 -4.81 10.34 0.57
CA PRO A 115 -5.39 10.28 1.91
C PRO A 115 -4.37 9.94 3.00
N LEU A 116 -3.51 8.94 2.77
CA LEU A 116 -2.47 8.56 3.72
C LEU A 116 -1.54 9.74 4.05
N ARG A 117 -1.18 10.55 3.06
CA ARG A 117 -0.38 11.78 3.23
C ARG A 117 -1.07 12.80 4.12
N GLN A 118 -2.40 12.95 4.07
CA GLN A 118 -3.13 13.86 4.96
C GLN A 118 -3.09 13.41 6.42
N VAL A 119 -3.06 12.09 6.65
CA VAL A 119 -3.00 11.49 7.98
C VAL A 119 -1.58 11.50 8.54
N PHE A 120 -0.62 10.96 7.79
CA PHE A 120 0.73 10.63 8.25
C PHE A 120 1.80 11.66 7.85
N GLY A 121 1.51 12.53 6.88
CA GLY A 121 2.49 13.42 6.27
C GLY A 121 3.40 12.72 5.27
N LEU A 122 4.58 13.30 5.02
CA LEU A 122 5.55 12.77 4.07
C LEU A 122 6.44 11.69 4.70
N PRO A 123 6.83 10.65 3.92
CA PRO A 123 7.78 9.66 4.38
C PRO A 123 9.20 10.26 4.42
N GLU A 124 10.09 9.63 5.16
CA GLU A 124 11.54 9.87 5.07
C GLU A 124 12.18 8.98 4.01
N ALA A 125 11.74 7.72 3.95
CA ALA A 125 12.32 6.68 3.13
C ALA A 125 11.27 5.70 2.60
N GLY A 126 11.63 4.96 1.57
CA GLY A 126 10.74 3.99 0.93
C GLY A 126 11.44 3.02 0.00
N ILE A 127 10.70 1.99 -0.39
CA ILE A 127 11.08 0.94 -1.31
C ILE A 127 10.07 0.88 -2.45
N CYS A 128 10.58 0.73 -3.67
CA CYS A 128 9.79 0.43 -4.87
C CYS A 128 10.32 -0.86 -5.51
N TYR A 129 9.43 -1.77 -5.90
CA TYR A 129 9.83 -2.93 -6.69
C TYR A 129 10.32 -2.52 -8.08
N ALA A 130 11.39 -3.17 -8.55
CA ALA A 130 12.00 -2.82 -9.81
C ALA A 130 11.07 -3.06 -11.01
N ASP A 131 10.28 -4.14 -10.97
CA ASP A 131 9.39 -4.53 -12.07
C ASP A 131 8.23 -3.53 -12.28
N TYR A 132 7.86 -2.79 -11.23
CA TYR A 132 6.78 -1.80 -11.28
C TYR A 132 7.27 -0.39 -11.67
N LEU A 133 8.57 -0.12 -11.61
CA LEU A 133 9.14 1.15 -12.09
C LEU A 133 9.36 1.16 -13.62
N MET A 134 8.98 0.09 -14.33
CA MET A 134 9.43 -0.20 -15.68
C MET A 134 8.37 -0.10 -16.79
N TYR A 135 7.31 0.72 -16.71
CA TYR A 135 6.41 0.87 -17.87
C TYR A 135 5.85 2.29 -18.05
N GLY A 136 6.34 2.98 -19.08
CA GLY A 136 5.66 4.12 -19.70
C GLY A 136 5.67 3.94 -21.23
N ASN A 137 4.54 4.18 -21.89
CA ASN A 137 4.35 3.91 -23.32
C ASN A 137 5.20 4.80 -24.26
N ASP A 138 5.75 5.90 -23.76
CA ASP A 138 6.46 6.91 -24.58
C ASP A 138 7.92 7.16 -24.16
N GLY A 139 8.52 6.23 -23.41
CA GLY A 139 9.91 6.30 -23.02
C GLY A 139 10.12 6.73 -21.57
N ALA A 140 11.30 6.36 -21.10
CA ALA A 140 11.71 6.35 -19.70
C ALA A 140 11.25 7.58 -18.90
N GLY A 141 10.41 7.33 -17.88
CA GLY A 141 10.51 8.10 -16.63
C GLY A 141 11.95 8.03 -16.11
N PRO A 142 12.34 8.80 -15.09
CA PRO A 142 13.73 8.83 -14.62
C PRO A 142 14.14 7.48 -14.00
N ILE A 143 14.49 6.51 -14.83
CA ILE A 143 15.05 5.23 -14.43
C ILE A 143 16.46 5.54 -13.92
N PRO A 144 16.74 5.37 -12.62
CA PRO A 144 18.10 5.42 -12.13
C PRO A 144 18.88 4.31 -12.83
N ARG A 145 20.12 4.56 -13.31
CA ARG A 145 20.91 3.55 -14.03
C ARG A 145 20.95 2.22 -13.26
N GLU A 146 20.18 1.25 -13.78
CA GLU A 146 19.68 0.05 -13.09
C GLU A 146 20.78 -0.74 -12.37
N GLU A 147 21.92 -0.89 -13.06
CA GLU A 147 23.05 -1.73 -12.64
C GLU A 147 23.73 -1.29 -11.33
N SER A 148 23.55 -0.04 -10.90
CA SER A 148 24.21 0.51 -9.69
C SER A 148 23.29 0.68 -8.48
N LEU A 149 21.97 0.75 -8.71
CA LEU A 149 21.00 1.19 -7.70
C LEU A 149 19.99 0.11 -7.33
N VAL A 150 19.77 -0.89 -8.20
CA VAL A 150 18.97 -2.06 -7.85
C VAL A 150 19.65 -2.83 -6.71
N ARG A 151 18.83 -3.29 -5.77
CA ARG A 151 19.18 -4.20 -4.68
C ARG A 151 18.43 -5.51 -4.87
N ILE A 152 18.94 -6.57 -4.24
CA ILE A 152 18.33 -7.90 -4.26
C ILE A 152 18.11 -8.31 -2.80
N SER A 153 16.86 -8.61 -2.46
CA SER A 153 16.47 -9.14 -1.15
C SER A 153 17.02 -10.56 -0.94
N GLU A 154 16.99 -11.06 0.29
CA GLU A 154 17.39 -12.45 0.57
C GLU A 154 16.52 -13.47 -0.19
N ARG A 155 15.27 -13.11 -0.50
CA ARG A 155 14.31 -13.92 -1.27
C ARG A 155 14.40 -13.70 -2.78
N GLY A 156 15.32 -12.87 -3.27
CA GLY A 156 15.59 -12.68 -4.70
C GLY A 156 14.80 -11.57 -5.39
N PHE A 157 13.88 -10.89 -4.69
CA PHE A 157 13.16 -9.73 -5.22
C PHE A 157 14.09 -8.57 -5.50
N ARG A 158 13.92 -7.94 -6.67
CA ARG A 158 14.67 -6.77 -7.12
C ARG A 158 13.93 -5.50 -6.71
N TYR A 159 14.60 -4.59 -6.03
CA TYR A 159 13.99 -3.37 -5.53
C TYR A 159 14.94 -2.18 -5.54
N PHE A 160 14.37 -0.99 -5.46
CA PHE A 160 15.07 0.27 -5.20
C PHE A 160 14.68 0.78 -3.83
N SER A 161 15.64 1.34 -3.11
CA SER A 161 15.41 1.98 -1.82
C SER A 161 15.85 3.44 -1.92
N GLY A 162 15.04 4.38 -1.47
CA GLY A 162 15.32 5.81 -1.66
C GLY A 162 14.81 6.68 -0.52
N ARG A 163 15.27 7.93 -0.53
CA ARG A 163 14.78 8.98 0.37
C ARG A 163 13.68 9.78 -0.31
N CYS A 164 12.65 10.15 0.42
CA CYS A 164 11.69 11.13 -0.07
C CYS A 164 12.34 12.52 -0.05
N VAL A 165 12.23 13.26 -1.16
CA VAL A 165 12.82 14.61 -1.29
C VAL A 165 11.77 15.71 -1.48
N GLY A 166 10.49 15.35 -1.58
CA GLY A 166 9.40 16.30 -1.73
C GLY A 166 8.16 15.69 -2.37
N GLU A 167 7.30 16.56 -2.89
CA GLU A 167 6.07 16.20 -3.61
C GLU A 167 6.05 16.87 -4.99
N THR A 168 5.46 16.19 -5.97
CA THR A 168 5.24 16.74 -7.32
C THR A 168 3.78 16.54 -7.76
N SER A 169 3.31 17.45 -8.61
CA SER A 169 2.03 17.32 -9.33
C SER A 169 2.23 16.85 -10.77
N GLU A 170 3.48 16.65 -11.19
CA GLU A 170 3.76 15.91 -12.42
C GLU A 170 3.31 14.48 -12.13
N GLU A 171 2.38 13.95 -12.91
CA GLU A 171 2.07 12.51 -12.93
C GLU A 171 3.31 11.81 -13.52
N ILE A 172 4.39 11.74 -12.72
CA ILE A 172 5.67 11.16 -13.14
C ILE A 172 5.47 9.66 -13.40
N PHE A 173 4.47 9.10 -12.74
CA PHE A 173 4.06 7.74 -12.88
C PHE A 173 2.54 7.70 -13.12
N PHE A 174 2.12 6.91 -14.10
CA PHE A 174 0.74 6.44 -14.23
C PHE A 174 0.42 5.53 -13.04
N PRO A 175 -0.87 5.29 -12.67
CA PRO A 175 -1.40 4.60 -11.46
C PRO A 175 -0.61 3.48 -10.76
N ASP A 176 0.45 2.97 -11.35
CA ASP A 176 1.55 2.21 -10.76
C ASP A 176 2.69 3.16 -10.30
N SER A 177 2.38 4.17 -9.47
CA SER A 177 3.24 5.33 -9.13
C SER A 177 3.86 5.34 -7.75
N GLY A 178 3.87 4.20 -7.07
CA GLY A 178 3.95 4.20 -5.62
C GLY A 178 5.30 3.85 -5.02
N ALA A 179 5.29 3.83 -3.70
CA ALA A 179 6.18 2.96 -2.95
C ALA A 179 5.43 1.67 -2.61
N THR A 180 6.13 0.54 -2.70
CA THR A 180 5.66 -0.72 -2.10
C THR A 180 5.67 -0.61 -0.58
N ALA A 181 6.65 0.11 -0.01
CA ALA A 181 6.65 0.46 1.40
C ALA A 181 7.31 1.81 1.65
N CYS A 182 6.82 2.58 2.61
CA CYS A 182 7.40 3.86 3.02
C CYS A 182 7.20 4.10 4.53
N TRP A 183 8.06 4.94 5.11
CA TRP A 183 8.07 5.13 6.56
C TRP A 183 8.72 6.45 7.01
N VAL A 184 8.44 6.78 8.27
CA VAL A 184 9.19 7.72 9.11
C VAL A 184 9.70 6.93 10.32
N THR A 185 11.02 6.99 10.57
CA THR A 185 11.67 6.11 11.54
C THR A 185 11.11 6.33 12.95
N GLY A 186 10.55 5.28 13.56
CA GLY A 186 9.99 5.33 14.91
C GLY A 186 8.58 5.91 15.01
N GLU A 187 8.02 6.46 13.92
CA GLU A 187 6.69 7.06 13.93
C GLU A 187 5.64 6.16 13.25
N TRP A 188 5.82 5.89 11.96
CA TRP A 188 4.88 5.13 11.15
C TRP A 188 5.55 4.40 9.98
N PHE A 189 4.88 3.36 9.51
CA PHE A 189 5.28 2.52 8.39
C PHE A 189 4.03 2.07 7.63
N VAL A 190 4.08 2.12 6.30
CA VAL A 190 3.05 1.57 5.42
C VAL A 190 3.71 0.65 4.40
N ALA A 191 3.11 -0.51 4.16
CA ALA A 191 3.54 -1.41 3.09
C ALA A 191 2.36 -2.08 2.40
N VAL A 192 2.49 -2.35 1.11
CA VAL A 192 1.62 -3.25 0.36
C VAL A 192 2.03 -4.70 0.64
N ASP A 193 1.05 -5.55 0.91
CA ASP A 193 1.24 -6.96 1.23
C ASP A 193 1.61 -7.78 -0.03
N VAL A 194 2.15 -9.00 0.14
CA VAL A 194 2.55 -9.89 -0.95
C VAL A 194 1.44 -10.22 -1.93
N ASP A 195 0.22 -10.32 -1.44
CA ASP A 195 -0.94 -10.64 -2.27
C ASP A 195 -1.38 -9.47 -3.16
N LEU A 196 -0.77 -8.29 -2.98
CA LEU A 196 -1.01 -7.07 -3.75
C LEU A 196 -2.44 -6.54 -3.66
N SER A 197 -3.25 -7.11 -2.78
CA SER A 197 -4.64 -6.74 -2.60
C SER A 197 -4.83 -5.78 -1.42
N ARG A 198 -3.94 -5.81 -0.43
CA ARG A 198 -4.06 -5.03 0.81
C ARG A 198 -2.76 -4.36 1.20
N GLY A 199 -2.88 -3.33 2.03
CA GLY A 199 -1.76 -2.72 2.74
C GLY A 199 -1.78 -3.00 4.23
N THR A 200 -0.63 -2.86 4.87
CA THR A 200 -0.47 -2.82 6.33
C THR A 200 -0.01 -1.42 6.73
N ILE A 201 -0.75 -0.78 7.63
CA ILE A 201 -0.41 0.52 8.22
C ILE A 201 -0.02 0.27 9.68
N CYS A 202 1.16 0.73 10.07
CA CYS A 202 1.68 0.62 11.44
C CYS A 202 2.08 2.00 11.94
N PHE A 203 1.73 2.34 13.18
CA PHE A 203 2.02 3.65 13.74
C PHE A 203 2.02 3.66 15.26
N ASN A 204 2.62 4.69 15.85
CA ASN A 204 2.80 4.81 17.30
C ASN A 204 1.95 5.89 17.97
N SER A 205 1.40 6.84 17.21
CA SER A 205 0.65 7.96 17.79
C SER A 205 -0.87 7.72 17.78
N PRO A 206 -1.58 7.98 18.90
CA PRO A 206 -3.05 8.00 18.91
C PRO A 206 -3.62 9.11 18.03
N GLU A 207 -2.89 10.20 17.79
CA GLU A 207 -3.33 11.28 16.89
C GLU A 207 -3.48 10.78 15.44
N TYR A 208 -2.63 9.83 15.02
CA TYR A 208 -2.79 9.20 13.71
C TYR A 208 -4.04 8.34 13.65
N LEU A 209 -4.39 7.64 14.73
CA LEU A 209 -5.62 6.87 14.79
C LEU A 209 -6.84 7.77 14.63
N GLU A 210 -6.87 8.89 15.36
CA GLU A 210 -7.97 9.86 15.29
C GLU A 210 -8.14 10.38 13.86
N LYS A 211 -7.06 10.85 13.23
CA LYS A 211 -7.07 11.33 11.85
C LYS A 211 -7.47 10.26 10.84
N LEU A 212 -6.99 9.02 11.02
CA LEU A 212 -7.30 7.91 10.13
C LEU A 212 -8.80 7.55 10.21
N VAL A 213 -9.38 7.54 11.41
CA VAL A 213 -10.83 7.30 11.63
C VAL A 213 -11.69 8.43 11.07
N GLU A 214 -11.19 9.67 11.07
CA GLU A 214 -11.87 10.82 10.48
C GLU A 214 -11.81 10.83 8.94
N ASP A 215 -10.87 10.11 8.33
CA ASP A 215 -10.73 10.03 6.88
C ASP A 215 -11.71 9.00 6.26
N GLY A 216 -12.77 9.51 5.63
CA GLY A 216 -13.78 8.68 4.98
C GLY A 216 -13.40 8.13 3.60
N SER A 217 -12.23 8.48 3.08
CA SER A 217 -11.78 8.06 1.74
C SER A 217 -11.00 6.73 1.74
N LEU A 218 -10.54 6.28 2.90
CA LEU A 218 -9.85 5.00 3.07
C LEU A 218 -10.79 3.95 3.68
N GLU A 219 -10.73 2.72 3.16
CA GLU A 219 -11.28 1.55 3.86
C GLU A 219 -10.16 0.85 4.63
N PHE A 220 -10.24 0.85 5.96
CA PHE A 220 -9.24 0.20 6.80
C PHE A 220 -9.85 -0.43 8.06
N TYR A 221 -9.12 -1.36 8.67
CA TYR A 221 -9.54 -2.07 9.87
C TYR A 221 -8.38 -2.29 10.83
N LEU A 222 -8.58 -2.00 12.12
CA LEU A 222 -7.56 -2.26 13.14
C LEU A 222 -7.36 -3.77 13.33
N LEU A 223 -6.12 -4.23 13.16
CA LEU A 223 -5.68 -5.59 13.46
C LEU A 223 -5.18 -5.71 14.90
N GLN A 224 -4.56 -4.64 15.41
CA GLN A 224 -4.08 -4.56 16.78
C GLN A 224 -4.35 -3.18 17.35
N SER A 225 -5.01 -3.14 18.50
CA SER A 225 -5.03 -2.00 19.41
C SER A 225 -3.91 -2.19 20.44
N PRO A 226 -3.30 -1.11 20.97
CA PRO A 226 -2.43 -1.22 22.13
C PRO A 226 -3.17 -1.95 23.25
N SER A 227 -2.44 -2.81 23.93
CA SER A 227 -2.87 -3.36 25.22
C SER A 227 -2.92 -2.17 26.19
N LEU A 228 -4.12 -1.84 26.68
CA LEU A 228 -4.31 -0.86 27.76
C LEU A 228 -3.55 -1.26 29.03
#